data_AF-A0A9E3CPR4-F1
#
_entry.id   AF-A0A9E3CPR4-F1
#
_cell.length_a   1.000
_cell.length_b   1.000
_cell.length_c   1.000
_cell.angle_alpha   90.00
_cell.angle_beta   90.00
_cell.angle_gamma   90.00
#
_symmetry.space_group_name_H-M   'P 1'
#
loop_
_entity.id
_entity.type
_entity.pdbx_description
1 polymer ?
#
loop_
_entity_poly.entity_id
_entity_poly.type
_entity_poly.pdbx_seq_one_letter_code
_entity_poly.pdbx_strand_id
1 'polypeptide(L)'
;MARKPKPRLRELGIYQLPDGKEFVVSTIYHDGCSLYSPHAWETFGIAEYWVDREGRLLHRGVPSVWKMQDLNDTGRTASYPRPVLR
;
A
#
# COMPACT_ATOMS: atom_id res chain seq x y z
N MET A 1 23.41 -7.45 -16.34
CA MET A 1 22.75 -7.83 -15.07
C MET A 1 21.24 -7.78 -15.29
N ALA A 2 20.54 -8.91 -15.23
CA ALA A 2 19.08 -8.91 -15.32
C ALA A 2 18.51 -8.21 -14.08
N ARG A 3 17.71 -7.15 -14.28
CA ARG A 3 16.95 -6.53 -13.18
C ARG A 3 16.08 -7.62 -12.58
N LYS A 4 16.31 -8.02 -11.32
CA LYS A 4 15.36 -8.85 -10.57
C LYS A 4 13.98 -8.20 -10.75
N PRO A 5 12.93 -8.97 -11.10
CA PRO A 5 11.60 -8.39 -11.19
C PRO A 5 11.31 -7.76 -9.83
N LYS A 6 11.04 -6.44 -9.83
CA LYS A 6 10.58 -5.78 -8.62
C LYS A 6 9.35 -6.56 -8.16
N PRO A 7 9.23 -6.93 -6.88
CA PRO A 7 7.97 -7.44 -6.36
C PRO A 7 6.88 -6.46 -6.81
N ARG A 8 5.71 -6.95 -7.21
CA ARG A 8 4.57 -6.10 -7.56
C ARG A 8 3.49 -6.36 -6.52
N LEU A 9 3.07 -5.32 -5.82
CA LEU A 9 1.93 -5.43 -4.92
C LEU A 9 0.66 -5.64 -5.75
N ARG A 10 -0.29 -6.39 -5.20
CA ARG A 10 -1.58 -6.66 -5.82
C ARG A 10 -2.55 -5.54 -5.48
N GLU A 11 -3.35 -5.12 -6.47
CA GLU A 11 -4.48 -4.21 -6.23
C GLU A 11 -5.41 -4.80 -5.15
N LEU A 12 -5.77 -3.98 -4.16
CA LEU A 12 -6.55 -4.35 -2.98
C LEU A 12 -5.93 -5.44 -2.08
N GLY A 13 -4.69 -5.87 -2.33
CA GLY A 13 -4.02 -6.81 -1.44
C GLY A 13 -3.80 -6.19 -0.06
N ILE A 14 -3.95 -6.99 1.00
CA ILE A 14 -3.64 -6.58 2.37
C ILE A 14 -2.25 -7.08 2.72
N TYR A 15 -1.37 -6.13 3.02
CA TYR A 15 0.03 -6.38 3.38
C TYR A 15 0.30 -5.92 4.81
N GLN A 16 1.29 -6.53 5.45
CA GLN A 16 1.71 -6.19 6.81
C GLN A 16 3.16 -5.71 6.82
N LEU A 17 3.43 -4.63 7.55
CA LEU A 17 4.81 -4.19 7.86
C LEU A 17 5.38 -4.94 9.08
N PRO A 18 6.70 -4.93 9.29
CA PRO A 18 7.31 -5.63 10.43
C PRO A 18 6.86 -5.13 11.81
N ASP A 19 6.30 -3.92 11.90
CA ASP A 19 5.68 -3.38 13.12
C ASP A 19 4.27 -3.91 13.39
N GLY A 20 3.77 -4.82 12.54
CA GLY A 20 2.46 -5.46 12.66
C GLY A 20 1.31 -4.68 12.03
N LYS A 21 1.55 -3.46 11.53
CA LYS A 21 0.49 -2.66 10.89
C LYS A 21 0.12 -3.23 9.53
N GLU A 22 -1.17 -3.22 9.24
CA GLU A 22 -1.72 -3.69 7.98
C GLU A 22 -2.10 -2.54 7.06
N PHE A 23 -1.97 -2.78 5.76
CA PHE A 23 -2.27 -1.80 4.73
C PHE A 23 -2.97 -2.44 3.54
N VAL A 24 -3.99 -1.76 3.05
CA VAL A 24 -4.62 -2.02 1.75
C VAL A 24 -3.85 -1.27 0.68
N VAL A 25 -3.46 -1.98 -0.37
CA VAL A 25 -2.75 -1.40 -1.51
C VAL A 25 -3.74 -0.91 -2.56
N SER A 26 -3.50 0.30 -3.08
CA SER A 26 -4.06 0.75 -4.35
C SER A 26 -2.96 1.17 -5.32
N THR A 27 -3.03 0.64 -6.53
CA THR A 27 -2.14 0.81 -7.68
C THR A 27 -2.75 1.73 -8.75
N ILE A 28 -3.95 2.25 -8.51
CA ILE A 28 -4.76 2.99 -9.50
C ILE A 28 -4.26 4.42 -9.70
N TYR A 29 -3.73 5.06 -8.65
CA TYR A 29 -3.63 6.52 -8.62
C TYR A 29 -2.27 7.13 -9.01
N HIS A 30 -1.19 6.35 -9.13
CA HIS A 30 0.15 6.91 -9.37
C HIS A 30 1.10 5.97 -10.14
N ASP A 31 2.24 6.52 -10.58
CA ASP A 31 3.45 5.87 -11.13
C ASP A 31 4.13 4.86 -10.14
N GLY A 32 3.36 4.38 -9.15
CA GLY A 32 3.73 3.60 -7.97
C GLY A 32 2.48 2.99 -7.30
N CYS A 33 2.47 2.86 -5.98
CA CYS A 33 1.29 2.42 -5.23
C CYS A 33 1.11 3.19 -3.92
N SER A 34 -0.14 3.30 -3.49
CA SER A 34 -0.57 3.94 -2.26
C SER A 34 -1.00 2.87 -1.25
N LEU A 35 -0.65 3.09 0.01
CA LEU A 35 -1.00 2.19 1.12
C LEU A 35 -1.92 2.93 2.08
N TYR A 36 -3.08 2.35 2.33
CA TYR A 36 -4.09 2.85 3.24
C TYR A 36 -4.16 1.94 4.45
N SER A 37 -4.31 2.48 5.66
CA SER A 37 -4.78 1.64 6.75
C SER A 37 -6.17 1.07 6.41
N PRO A 38 -6.56 -0.13 6.90
CA PRO A 38 -7.86 -0.70 6.62
C PRO A 38 -9.02 0.26 6.91
N HIS A 39 -8.92 1.00 8.02
CA HIS A 39 -9.91 2.01 8.40
C HIS A 39 -9.98 3.18 7.40
N ALA A 40 -8.82 3.71 6.96
CA ALA A 40 -8.79 4.76 5.96
C ALA A 40 -9.37 4.28 4.62
N TRP A 41 -9.11 3.03 4.24
CA TRP A 41 -9.69 2.43 3.03
C TRP A 41 -11.22 2.40 3.10
N GLU A 42 -11.79 1.86 4.19
CA GLU A 42 -13.24 1.75 4.39
C GLU A 42 -13.98 3.09 4.43
N THR A 43 -13.31 4.16 4.84
CA THR A 43 -13.90 5.49 5.03
C THR A 43 -13.56 6.49 3.92
N PHE A 44 -12.97 6.03 2.81
CA PHE A 44 -12.45 6.90 1.75
C PHE A 44 -11.46 7.97 2.27
N GLY A 45 -10.67 7.61 3.27
CA GLY A 45 -9.62 8.43 3.85
C GLY A 45 -8.38 8.57 2.96
N ILE A 46 -7.31 9.11 3.54
CA ILE A 46 -6.05 9.37 2.84
C ILE A 46 -5.08 8.19 2.96
N ALA A 47 -4.19 8.07 1.97
CA ALA A 47 -3.07 7.13 2.04
C ALA A 47 -2.12 7.50 3.17
N GLU A 48 -1.64 6.50 3.90
CA GLU A 48 -0.61 6.68 4.93
C GLU A 48 0.79 6.69 4.30
N TYR A 49 1.01 5.80 3.32
CA TYR A 49 2.25 5.74 2.56
C TYR A 49 2.04 5.80 1.05
N TRP A 50 3.05 6.34 0.37
CA TRP A 50 3.24 6.20 -1.08
C TRP A 50 4.54 5.47 -1.34
N VAL A 51 4.57 4.63 -2.37
CA VAL A 51 5.80 3.98 -2.81
C VAL A 51 6.45 4.80 -3.92
N ASP A 52 7.68 5.25 -3.68
CA ASP A 52 8.45 5.98 -4.67
C ASP A 52 9.03 5.06 -5.77
N ARG A 53 9.72 5.66 -6.75
CA ARG A 53 10.33 4.94 -7.88
C ARG A 53 11.44 3.98 -7.45
N GLU A 54 12.05 4.20 -6.30
CA GLU A 54 13.09 3.33 -5.73
C GLU A 54 12.49 2.19 -4.89
N GLY A 55 11.20 2.26 -4.57
CA GLY A 55 10.52 1.29 -3.72
C GLY A 55 10.58 1.62 -2.22
N ARG A 56 10.89 2.87 -1.85
CA ARG A 56 10.81 3.34 -0.46
C ARG A 56 9.39 3.79 -0.15
N LEU A 57 8.94 3.54 1.08
CA LEU A 57 7.66 4.06 1.55
C LEU A 57 7.86 5.48 2.05
N LEU A 58 7.11 6.43 1.48
CA LEU A 58 7.06 7.82 1.89
C LEU A 58 5.86 8.01 2.83
N HIS A 59 6.11 8.34 4.09
CA HIS A 59 5.06 8.74 5.02
C HIS A 59 4.84 10.25 4.88
N ARG A 60 3.65 10.66 4.41
CA ARG A 60 3.34 12.09 4.15
C ARG A 60 4.40 12.78 3.28
N GLY A 61 4.93 12.08 2.28
CA GLY A 61 5.96 12.58 1.37
C GLY A 61 7.40 12.51 1.89
N VAL A 62 7.62 12.09 3.13
CA VAL A 62 8.97 11.93 3.72
C VAL A 62 9.38 10.46 3.70
N PRO A 63 10.59 10.11 3.24
CA PRO A 63 11.07 8.73 3.29
C PRO A 63 11.00 8.17 4.71
N SER A 64 10.35 7.01 4.84
CA SER A 64 10.33 6.24 6.08
C SER A 64 11.49 5.24 6.13
N VAL A 65 11.62 4.55 7.26
CA VAL A 65 12.55 3.42 7.41
C VAL A 65 12.14 2.21 6.57
N TRP A 66 10.88 2.15 6.14
CA TRP A 66 10.31 1.00 5.44
C TRP A 66 10.47 1.09 3.93
N LYS A 67 10.62 -0.09 3.34
CA LYS A 67 10.66 -0.32 1.90
C LYS A 67 9.53 -1.26 1.52
N MET A 68 9.18 -1.22 0.24
CA MET A 68 8.17 -2.10 -0.32
C MET A 68 8.48 -3.59 -0.08
N GLN A 69 9.76 -3.94 0.02
CA GLN A 69 10.21 -5.31 0.28
C GLN A 69 9.95 -5.78 1.73
N ASP A 70 9.70 -4.86 2.65
CA ASP A 70 9.36 -5.17 4.04
C ASP A 70 7.88 -5.52 4.21
N LEU A 71 7.07 -5.31 3.16
CA LEU A 71 5.66 -5.67 3.15
C LEU A 71 5.50 -7.18 2.94
N ASN A 72 4.91 -7.84 3.93
CA ASN A 72 4.53 -9.23 3.84
C ASN A 72 3.09 -9.37 3.33
N ASP A 73 2.88 -10.16 2.28
CA ASP A 73 1.53 -10.44 1.76
C ASP A 73 0.78 -11.32 2.76
N THR A 74 -0.41 -10.87 3.21
CA THR A 74 -1.23 -11.66 4.14
C THR A 74 -2.13 -12.67 3.43
N GLY A 75 -2.13 -12.68 2.10
CA GLY A 75 -3.03 -13.49 1.27
C GLY A 75 -4.47 -12.97 1.20
N ARG A 76 -4.84 -12.00 2.05
CA ARG A 76 -6.17 -11.37 2.05
C ARG A 76 -6.27 -10.26 1.00
N THR A 77 -7.50 -9.95 0.63
CA THR A 77 -7.86 -8.91 -0.33
C THR A 77 -9.00 -8.08 0.26
N ALA A 78 -8.86 -6.76 0.24
CA ALA A 78 -9.92 -5.84 0.64
C ALA A 78 -11.02 -5.78 -0.44
N SER A 79 -12.20 -5.30 -0.06
CA SER A 79 -13.26 -4.95 -1.00
C SER A 79 -13.28 -3.45 -1.22
N TYR A 80 -13.70 -2.97 -2.40
CA TYR A 80 -13.99 -1.55 -2.55
C TYR A 80 -15.07 -1.13 -1.54
N PRO A 81 -14.91 0.03 -0.89
CA PRO A 81 -15.94 0.51 0.02
C PRO A 81 -17.20 0.75 -0.79
N ARG A 82 -18.35 0.33 -0.25
CA ARG A 82 -19.63 0.63 -0.90
C ARG A 82 -19.86 2.14 -0.80
N PRO A 83 -20.26 2.82 -1.88
CA PRO A 83 -20.66 4.21 -1.78
C PRO A 83 -21.76 4.30 -0.71
N VAL A 84 -21.53 5.12 0.30
CA VAL A 84 -22.57 5.45 1.28
C VAL A 84 -23.54 6.37 0.54
N LEU A 85 -24.55 5.79 -0.11
CA LEU A 85 -25.71 6.54 -0.58
C LEU A 85 -26.39 7.11 0.66
N ARG A 86 -26.18 8.40 0.92
CA ARG A 86 -26.98 9.19 1.86
C ARG A 86 -28.10 9.87 1.11
#